data_AF-A0A3B5M9T5-F1
#
_entry.id   AF-A0A3B5M9T5-F1
#
_cell.length_a   1.000
_cell.length_b   1.000
_cell.length_c   1.000
_cell.angle_alpha   90.00
_cell.angle_beta   90.00
_cell.angle_gamma   90.00
#
_symmetry.space_group_name_H-M   'P 1'
#
loop_
_entity.id
_entity.type
_entity.pdbx_description
1 polymer ?
#
loop_
_entity_poly.entity_id
_entity_poly.type
_entity_poly.pdbx_seq_one_letter_code
_entity_poly.pdbx_strand_id
1 'polypeptide(L)'
;MTSPEIATLSWGLMKVKGCSSSYKDCKVWPGGSRAWDWRETGTDHYPGVQPADLEEVMKKGIELLVIGRGMSEALQVPSSTLDFVKQQGIEVRVLQTQKAVAEYNKLAVQGAKVGGVFHSTC
;
A
#
# COMPACT_ATOMS: atom_id res chain seq x y z
N MET A 1 -7.71 11.95 11.27
CA MET A 1 -6.93 10.81 11.83
C MET A 1 -5.59 10.76 11.10
N THR A 2 -4.53 10.25 11.73
CA THR A 2 -3.18 10.17 11.15
C THR A 2 -2.94 8.82 10.47
N SER A 3 -2.02 8.77 9.50
CA SER A 3 -1.57 7.51 8.90
C SER A 3 -0.76 6.70 9.91
N PRO A 4 -1.10 5.43 10.18
CA PRO A 4 -0.37 4.62 11.15
C PRO A 4 0.97 4.15 10.58
N GLU A 5 2.02 4.11 11.38
CA GLU A 5 3.31 3.57 10.98
C GLU A 5 3.25 2.04 10.78
N ILE A 6 3.97 1.53 9.79
CA ILE A 6 4.24 0.11 9.63
C ILE A 6 5.40 -0.24 10.56
N ALA A 7 5.09 -0.91 11.68
CA ALA A 7 6.03 -1.19 12.76
C ALA A 7 6.97 -2.37 12.48
N THR A 8 6.57 -3.31 11.63
CA THR A 8 7.38 -4.48 11.29
C THR A 8 7.11 -4.91 9.86
N LEU A 9 8.18 -5.27 9.14
CA LEU A 9 8.16 -5.91 7.84
C LEU A 9 9.17 -7.07 7.85
N SER A 10 8.71 -8.27 7.50
CA SER A 10 9.54 -9.41 7.12
C SER A 10 8.82 -10.22 6.05
N TRP A 11 9.45 -11.28 5.55
CA TRP A 11 8.86 -12.12 4.50
C TRP A 11 7.51 -12.71 4.93
N GLY A 12 6.43 -12.33 4.24
CA GLY A 12 5.08 -12.83 4.53
C GLY A 12 4.47 -12.29 5.83
N LEU A 13 5.05 -11.24 6.43
CA LEU A 13 4.57 -10.69 7.70
C LEU A 13 4.73 -9.17 7.75
N MET A 14 3.64 -8.48 8.06
CA MET A 14 3.58 -7.05 8.33
C MET A 14 2.79 -6.77 9.60
N LYS A 15 3.23 -5.78 10.38
CA LYS A 15 2.50 -5.26 11.54
C LYS A 15 2.36 -3.75 11.45
N VAL A 16 1.17 -3.25 11.74
CA VAL A 16 0.84 -1.82 11.72
C VAL A 16 0.62 -1.35 13.15
N LYS A 17 1.21 -0.20 13.51
CA LYS A 17 1.10 0.37 14.86
C LYS A 17 -0.36 0.67 15.19
N GLY A 18 -0.80 0.23 16.37
CA GLY A 18 -2.19 0.36 16.80
C GLY A 18 -3.15 -0.72 16.27
N CYS A 19 -2.67 -1.67 15.45
CA CYS A 19 -3.42 -2.85 15.07
C CYS A 19 -2.95 -4.08 15.87
N SER A 20 -3.88 -4.85 16.42
CA SER A 20 -3.58 -6.09 17.15
C SER A 20 -3.25 -7.27 16.24
N SER A 21 -3.72 -7.23 14.99
CA SER A 21 -3.49 -8.28 14.00
C SER A 21 -2.23 -8.05 13.18
N SER A 22 -1.55 -9.14 12.83
CA SER A 22 -0.54 -9.14 11.77
C SER A 22 -1.17 -9.45 10.42
N TYR A 23 -0.52 -9.01 9.36
CA TYR A 23 -0.94 -9.23 7.98
C TYR A 23 0.14 -10.00 7.22
N LYS A 24 -0.24 -10.73 6.16
CA LYS A 24 0.71 -11.10 5.12
C LYS A 24 1.00 -9.88 4.26
N ASP A 25 -0.02 -9.37 3.59
CA ASP A 25 -0.02 -8.16 2.80
C ASP A 25 -1.05 -7.19 3.40
N CYS A 26 -0.81 -5.89 3.33
CA CYS A 26 -1.72 -4.93 3.95
C CYS A 26 -1.99 -3.69 3.11
N LYS A 27 -3.15 -3.10 3.38
CA LYS A 27 -3.57 -1.77 2.96
C LYS A 27 -3.57 -0.87 4.20
N VAL A 28 -3.09 0.36 4.07
CA VAL A 28 -2.97 1.33 5.18
C VAL A 28 -3.40 2.72 4.72
N TRP A 29 -3.98 3.51 5.63
CA TRP A 29 -4.50 4.86 5.35
C TRP A 29 -4.66 5.67 6.64
N PRO A 30 -4.94 6.98 6.57
CA PRO A 30 -5.24 7.79 7.73
C PRO A 30 -6.36 7.20 8.60
N GLY A 31 -6.01 6.74 9.79
CA GLY A 31 -6.93 6.13 10.76
C GLY A 31 -7.09 4.62 10.71
N GLY A 32 -6.35 3.88 9.86
CA GLY A 32 -6.41 2.42 9.95
C GLY A 32 -5.62 1.63 8.92
N SER A 33 -5.84 0.32 8.98
CA SER A 33 -5.23 -0.68 8.12
C SER A 33 -6.15 -1.89 7.96
N ARG A 34 -5.96 -2.65 6.89
CA ARG A 34 -6.53 -3.99 6.75
C ARG A 34 -5.64 -4.92 5.95
N ALA A 35 -5.99 -6.21 5.95
CA ALA A 35 -5.35 -7.18 5.08
C ALA A 35 -5.62 -6.86 3.59
N TRP A 36 -4.59 -7.02 2.76
CA TRP A 36 -4.76 -7.01 1.31
C TRP A 36 -4.91 -8.45 0.84
N ASP A 37 -6.13 -8.86 0.52
CA ASP A 37 -6.40 -10.15 -0.11
C ASP A 37 -6.64 -9.95 -1.61
N TRP A 38 -5.72 -10.49 -2.42
CA TRP A 38 -5.77 -10.37 -3.88
C TRP A 38 -7.01 -11.06 -4.50
N ARG A 39 -7.62 -12.01 -3.78
CA ARG A 39 -8.83 -12.71 -4.24
C ARG A 39 -10.05 -11.80 -4.36
N GLU A 40 -10.04 -10.66 -3.65
CA GLU A 40 -11.12 -9.69 -3.69
C GLU A 40 -11.20 -8.94 -5.03
N THR A 41 -10.08 -8.84 -5.74
CA THR A 41 -9.91 -7.95 -6.90
C THR A 41 -9.39 -8.68 -8.14
N GLY A 42 -8.99 -9.95 -8.00
CA GLY A 42 -8.38 -10.72 -9.08
C GLY A 42 -6.92 -10.33 -9.34
N THR A 43 -6.25 -9.75 -8.34
CA THR A 43 -4.83 -9.42 -8.42
C THR A 43 -3.98 -10.68 -8.45
N ASP A 44 -2.97 -10.67 -9.29
CA ASP A 44 -1.90 -11.67 -9.39
C ASP A 44 -0.63 -10.92 -9.79
N HIS A 45 0.53 -11.58 -9.82
CA HIS A 45 1.77 -10.99 -10.28
C HIS A 45 1.63 -10.35 -11.66
N TYR A 46 0.84 -10.97 -12.54
CA TYR A 46 0.38 -10.43 -13.81
C TYR A 46 -1.13 -10.71 -13.96
N PRO A 47 -1.99 -9.71 -14.20
CA PRO A 47 -1.67 -8.37 -14.70
C PRO A 47 -1.12 -7.39 -13.65
N GLY A 48 -1.13 -7.72 -12.37
CA GLY A 48 -0.62 -6.86 -11.31
C GLY A 48 -1.71 -6.16 -10.50
N VAL A 49 -1.33 -5.09 -9.78
CA VAL A 49 -2.22 -4.30 -8.93
C VAL A 49 -3.37 -3.71 -9.72
N GLN A 50 -4.59 -3.95 -9.25
CA GLN A 50 -5.82 -3.47 -9.89
C GLN A 50 -6.28 -2.13 -9.29
N PRO A 51 -6.98 -1.27 -10.05
CA PRO A 51 -7.64 -0.07 -9.50
C PRO A 51 -8.49 -0.36 -8.26
N ALA A 52 -9.21 -1.50 -8.28
CA ALA A 52 -10.05 -1.97 -7.18
C ALA A 52 -9.26 -2.25 -5.88
N ASP A 53 -7.96 -2.56 -5.97
CA ASP A 53 -7.11 -2.71 -4.77
C ASP A 53 -6.96 -1.38 -4.02
N LEU A 54 -6.93 -0.28 -4.78
CA LEU A 54 -6.54 1.05 -4.34
C LEU A 54 -7.73 1.93 -3.97
N GLU A 55 -8.90 1.68 -4.56
CA GLU A 55 -10.11 2.48 -4.39
C GLU A 55 -10.45 2.76 -2.93
N GLU A 56 -10.40 1.73 -2.08
CA GLU A 56 -10.75 1.89 -0.67
C GLU A 56 -9.77 2.79 0.08
N VAL A 57 -8.49 2.79 -0.30
CA VAL A 57 -7.42 3.57 0.32
C VAL A 57 -7.60 5.02 -0.13
N MET A 58 -7.87 5.22 -1.42
CA MET A 58 -8.13 6.53 -2.01
C MET A 58 -9.37 7.20 -1.40
N LYS A 59 -10.46 6.44 -1.17
CA LYS A 59 -11.69 6.92 -0.51
C LYS A 59 -11.47 7.40 0.93
N LYS A 60 -10.29 7.19 1.53
CA LYS A 60 -9.93 7.69 2.86
C LYS A 60 -9.32 9.10 2.84
N GLY A 61 -9.27 9.75 1.68
CA GLY A 61 -8.82 11.14 1.56
C GLY A 61 -7.30 11.29 1.67
N ILE A 62 -6.55 10.36 1.07
CA ILE A 62 -5.09 10.44 0.97
C ILE A 62 -4.68 11.42 -0.13
N GLU A 63 -3.51 12.01 0.02
CA GLU A 63 -2.87 12.89 -0.97
C GLU A 63 -1.74 12.15 -1.71
N LEU A 64 -1.18 11.11 -1.08
CA LEU A 64 -0.11 10.30 -1.62
C LEU A 64 -0.37 8.81 -1.35
N LEU A 65 -0.20 7.99 -2.40
CA LEU A 65 -0.30 6.54 -2.37
C LEU A 65 1.08 5.90 -2.59
N VAL A 66 1.49 5.05 -1.66
CA VAL A 66 2.71 4.22 -1.80
C VAL A 66 2.32 2.78 -2.14
N ILE A 67 2.91 2.22 -3.19
CA ILE A 67 2.71 0.82 -3.61
C ILE A 67 4.02 0.06 -3.42
N GLY A 68 4.02 -0.85 -2.44
CA GLY A 68 5.08 -1.85 -2.23
C GLY A 68 4.85 -3.07 -3.12
N ARG A 69 5.57 -3.17 -4.23
CA ARG A 69 5.33 -4.17 -5.28
C ARG A 69 6.08 -5.50 -5.08
N GLY A 70 6.34 -5.87 -3.84
CA GLY A 70 7.08 -7.07 -3.48
C GLY A 70 8.56 -6.80 -3.18
N MET A 71 9.17 -7.78 -2.51
CA MET A 71 10.58 -7.84 -2.14
C MET A 71 11.49 -7.91 -3.37
N SER A 72 11.01 -8.56 -4.43
CA SER A 72 11.71 -8.78 -5.70
C SER A 72 11.07 -8.04 -6.87
N GLU A 73 10.12 -7.13 -6.58
CA GLU A 73 9.39 -6.34 -7.57
C GLU A 73 8.61 -7.17 -8.63
N ALA A 74 8.28 -8.42 -8.32
CA ALA A 74 7.65 -9.32 -9.30
C ALA A 74 6.18 -8.95 -9.55
N LEU A 75 5.49 -8.40 -8.54
CA LEU A 75 4.12 -7.89 -8.70
C LEU A 75 4.12 -6.71 -9.66
N GLN A 76 3.39 -6.82 -10.78
CA GLN A 76 3.29 -5.72 -11.74
C GLN A 76 2.39 -4.60 -11.22
N VAL A 77 2.65 -3.38 -11.70
CA VAL A 77 1.79 -2.22 -11.49
C VAL A 77 1.49 -1.61 -12.85
N PRO A 78 0.34 -1.96 -13.46
CA PRO A 78 -0.05 -1.45 -14.78
C PRO A 78 -0.08 0.08 -14.83
N SER A 79 0.30 0.65 -15.97
CA SER A 79 0.16 2.10 -16.20
C SER A 79 -1.28 2.56 -16.05
N SER A 80 -2.26 1.76 -16.49
CA SER A 80 -3.68 2.04 -16.31
C SER A 80 -4.08 2.21 -14.84
N THR A 81 -3.48 1.42 -13.93
CA THR A 81 -3.69 1.56 -12.48
C THR A 81 -3.08 2.85 -11.96
N LEU A 82 -1.90 3.24 -12.45
CA LEU A 82 -1.26 4.51 -12.07
C LEU A 82 -2.04 5.72 -12.59
N ASP A 83 -2.54 5.64 -13.83
CA ASP A 83 -3.32 6.70 -14.45
C ASP A 83 -4.66 6.89 -13.72
N PHE A 84 -5.30 5.79 -13.32
CA PHE A 84 -6.49 5.84 -12.47
C PHE A 84 -6.25 6.62 -11.17
N VAL A 85 -5.13 6.37 -10.48
CA VAL A 85 -4.80 7.10 -9.23
C VAL A 85 -4.52 8.57 -9.52
N LYS A 86 -3.74 8.88 -10.56
CA LYS A 86 -3.39 10.26 -10.94
C LYS A 86 -4.60 11.08 -11.39
N GLN A 87 -5.56 10.47 -12.08
CA GLN A 87 -6.81 11.12 -12.49
C GLN A 87 -7.66 11.58 -11.29
N GLN A 88 -7.47 10.96 -10.12
CA GLN A 88 -8.09 11.39 -8.86
C GLN A 88 -7.27 12.45 -8.11
N GLY A 89 -6.20 12.97 -8.72
CA GLY A 89 -5.34 14.00 -8.13
C GLY A 89 -4.40 13.49 -7.04
N ILE A 90 -4.17 12.18 -6.96
CA ILE A 90 -3.33 11.55 -5.92
C ILE A 90 -1.93 11.28 -6.48
N GLU A 91 -0.88 11.68 -5.75
CA GLU A 91 0.49 11.32 -6.08
C GLU A 91 0.70 9.82 -5.83
N VAL A 92 1.40 9.12 -6.74
CA VAL A 92 1.65 7.68 -6.59
C VAL A 92 3.14 7.36 -6.67
N ARG A 93 3.63 6.55 -5.74
CA ARG A 93 5.02 6.06 -5.70
C ARG A 93 5.03 4.53 -5.68
N VAL A 94 5.69 3.95 -6.68
CA VAL A 94 5.84 2.49 -6.80
C VAL A 94 7.28 2.13 -6.47
N LEU A 95 7.46 1.25 -5.49
CA LEU A 95 8.77 0.91 -4.94
C LEU A 95 8.83 -0.58 -4.54
N GLN A 96 10.03 -1.15 -4.52
CA GLN A 96 10.31 -2.38 -3.77
C GLN A 96 9.84 -2.23 -2.31
N THR A 97 9.25 -3.28 -1.72
CA THR A 97 8.48 -3.17 -0.48
C THR A 97 9.25 -2.60 0.73
N GLN A 98 10.54 -2.90 0.89
CA GLN A 98 11.32 -2.32 2.00
C GLN A 98 11.51 -0.82 1.83
N LYS A 99 11.81 -0.37 0.60
CA LYS A 99 11.89 1.06 0.26
C LYS A 99 10.53 1.74 0.40
N ALA A 100 9.46 1.04 -0.02
CA ALA A 100 8.09 1.51 0.09
C ALA A 100 7.70 1.76 1.55
N VAL A 101 7.98 0.80 2.45
CA VAL A 101 7.70 0.94 3.88
C VAL A 101 8.51 2.08 4.51
N ALA A 102 9.79 2.22 4.15
CA ALA A 102 10.62 3.32 4.64
C ALA A 102 10.07 4.69 4.22
N GLU A 103 9.69 4.84 2.94
CA GLU A 103 9.12 6.09 2.42
C GLU A 103 7.75 6.38 3.03
N TYR A 104 6.89 5.38 3.13
CA TYR A 104 5.58 5.51 3.78
C TYR A 104 5.71 5.97 5.24
N ASN A 105 6.59 5.34 6.02
CA ASN A 105 6.77 5.69 7.43
C ASN A 105 7.35 7.10 7.59
N LYS A 106 8.31 7.50 6.75
CA LYS A 106 8.84 8.86 6.73
C LYS A 106 7.71 9.89 6.53
N LEU A 107 6.83 9.65 5.56
CA LEU A 107 5.69 10.53 5.27
C LEU A 107 4.64 10.53 6.40
N ALA A 108 4.34 9.35 6.96
CA ALA A 108 3.40 9.21 8.05
C ALA A 108 3.85 9.97 9.30
N VAL A 109 5.14 9.87 9.67
CA VAL A 109 5.74 10.61 10.79
C VAL A 109 5.71 12.13 10.56
N GLN A 110 5.81 12.58 9.31
CA GLN A 110 5.69 14.00 8.94
C GLN A 110 4.23 14.50 8.95
N GLY A 111 3.26 13.64 9.25
CA GLY A 111 1.84 14.00 9.29
C GLY A 111 1.18 14.09 7.91
N ALA A 112 1.82 13.60 6.86
CA ALA A 112 1.23 13.55 5.52
C ALA A 112 0.00 12.60 5.52
N LYS A 113 -1.01 12.92 4.70
CA LYS A 113 -2.14 12.02 4.44
C LYS A 113 -1.73 10.93 3.45
N VAL A 114 -0.84 10.05 3.89
CA VAL A 114 -0.30 8.96 3.07
C VAL A 114 -1.12 7.68 3.26
N GLY A 115 -1.43 6.99 2.17
CA GLY A 115 -1.93 5.61 2.19
C GLY A 115 -1.02 4.70 1.41
N GLY A 116 -1.29 3.40 1.46
CA GLY A 116 -0.54 2.46 0.64
C GLY A 116 -1.07 1.04 0.65
N VAL A 117 -0.56 0.26 -0.29
CA VAL A 117 -0.74 -1.19 -0.37
C VAL A 117 0.63 -1.84 -0.46
N PHE A 118 0.86 -2.92 0.28
CA PHE A 118 2.18 -3.53 0.44
C PHE A 118 2.11 -5.04 0.31
N HIS A 119 2.85 -5.56 -0.66
CA HIS A 119 3.09 -6.99 -0.83
C HIS A 119 4.41 -7.39 -0.16
N SER A 120 4.39 -8.34 0.78
CA SER A 120 5.55 -8.67 1.63
C SER A 120 6.37 -9.88 1.15
N THR A 121 6.03 -10.46 0.01
CA THR A 121 6.80 -11.54 -0.63
C THR A 121 7.29 -11.10 -2.02
N CYS A 122 7.49 -11.98 -3.00
CA CYS A 122 8.05 -11.61 -4.32
C CYS A 122 7.11 -10.77 -5.17
#